data_AF-A0A9X6ACL6-F1
#
_entry.id   AF-A0A9X6ACL6-F1
#
_cell.length_a   1.000
_cell.length_b   1.000
_cell.length_c   1.000
_cell.angle_alpha   90.00
_cell.angle_beta   90.00
_cell.angle_gamma   90.00
#
_symmetry.space_group_name_H-M   'P 1'
#
loop_
_entity.id
_entity.type
_entity.pdbx_description
1 polymer ?
#
loop_
_entity_poly.entity_id
_entity_poly.type
_entity_poly.pdbx_seq_one_letter_code
_entity_poly.pdbx_strand_id
1 'polypeptide(L)' 'ARDHTRMREAGVTFLEEPRHEPYGSVVVFQDLYGNRWDLLQPATA' A
#
# COMPACT_ATOMS: atom_id res chain seq x y z
N ALA A 1 -0.41 -2.22 9.10
CA ALA A 1 0.71 -1.27 9.07
C ALA A 1 2.06 -1.94 8.78
N ARG A 2 2.24 -3.23 9.10
CA ARG A 2 3.52 -3.93 9.01
C ARG A 2 4.05 -4.06 7.58
N ASP A 3 3.19 -4.32 6.60
CA ASP A 3 3.57 -4.48 5.19
C ASP A 3 4.00 -3.16 4.56
N HIS A 4 3.29 -2.07 4.86
CA HIS A 4 3.62 -0.73 4.39
C HIS A 4 5.02 -0.28 4.82
N THR A 5 5.40 -0.51 6.08
CA THR A 5 6.76 -0.18 6.58
C THR A 5 7.82 -1.03 5.88
N ARG A 6 7.60 -2.35 5.77
CA ARG A 6 8.54 -3.27 5.10
C ARG A 6 8.72 -2.91 3.62
N MET A 7 7.64 -2.52 2.93
CA MET A 7 7.69 -2.10 1.53
C MET A 7 8.44 -0.79 1.37
N ARG A 8 8.25 0.18 2.27
CA ARG A 8 9.06 1.42 2.30
C ARG A 8 10.55 1.11 2.49
N GLU A 9 10.90 0.23 3.42
CA GLU A 9 12.30 -0.19 3.64
C GLU A 9 12.89 -0.93 2.44
N ALA A 10 12.07 -1.67 1.68
CA ALA A 10 12.47 -2.31 0.44
C ALA A 10 12.59 -1.35 -0.76
N GLY A 11 12.34 -0.05 -0.58
CA GLY A 11 12.44 0.97 -1.63
C GLY A 11 11.20 1.08 -2.53
N VAL A 12 10.05 0.58 -2.08
CA VAL A 12 8.77 0.75 -2.80
C VAL A 12 8.30 2.19 -2.70
N THR A 13 7.98 2.79 -3.84
CA THR A 13 7.45 4.16 -3.92
C THR A 13 5.93 4.13 -3.78
N PHE A 14 5.41 4.67 -2.68
CA PHE A 14 3.99 4.91 -2.52
C PHE A 14 3.58 6.20 -3.24
N LEU A 15 2.55 6.13 -4.08
CA LEU A 15 2.08 7.25 -4.90
C LEU A 15 1.03 8.10 -4.16
N GLU A 16 0.43 7.57 -3.11
CA GLU A 16 -0.59 8.23 -2.31
C GLU A 16 -0.50 7.84 -0.83
N GLU A 17 -1.23 8.57 0.02
CA GLU A 17 -1.45 8.17 1.41
C GLU A 17 -2.52 7.06 1.48
N PRO A 18 -2.44 6.13 2.45
CA PRO A 18 -3.44 5.07 2.59
C PRO A 18 -4.84 5.63 2.84
N ARG A 19 -5.78 5.36 1.92
CA ARG A 19 -7.20 5.64 2.09
C ARG A 19 -7.85 4.59 3.00
N HIS A 20 -8.70 5.04 3.91
CA HIS A 20 -9.51 4.14 4.73
C HIS A 20 -10.88 3.96 4.09
N GLU A 21 -11.16 2.73 3.66
CA GLU A 21 -12.46 2.31 3.16
C GLU A 21 -13.11 1.31 4.13
N PRO A 22 -14.44 1.11 4.06
CA PRO A 22 -15.15 0.24 5.00
C PRO A 22 -14.64 -1.21 5.05
N TYR A 23 -14.00 -1.66 3.97
CA TYR A 23 -13.42 -3.01 3.85
C TYR A 23 -11.94 -3.07 4.21
N GLY A 24 -11.27 -1.95 4.47
CA GLY A 24 -9.84 -1.91 4.78
C GLY A 24 -9.13 -0.64 4.36
N SER A 25 -7.83 -0.60 4.60
CA SER A 25 -6.96 0.48 4.12
C SER A 25 -6.39 0.12 2.75
N VAL A 26 -6.49 1.00 1.76
CA VAL A 26 -5.92 0.80 0.43
C VAL A 26 -4.87 1.87 0.18
N VAL A 27 -3.76 1.51 -0.47
CA VAL A 27 -2.76 2.49 -0.93
C VAL A 27 -2.18 2.08 -2.27
N VAL A 28 -2.05 3.02 -3.20
CA VAL A 28 -1.36 2.78 -4.47
C VAL A 28 0.15 2.94 -4.32
N PHE A 29 0.89 1.96 -4.82
CA PHE A 29 2.34 2.01 -4.94
C PHE A 29 2.81 1.68 -6.36
N GLN A 30 4.05 2.05 -6.66
CA GLN A 30 4.71 1.77 -7.92
C GLN A 30 5.80 0.72 -7.73
N ASP A 31 5.84 -0.29 -8.60
CA ASP A 31 6.93 -1.28 -8.65
C ASP A 31 8.16 -0.75 -9.40
N LEU A 32 9.24 -1.54 -9.43
CA LEU A 32 10.50 -1.17 -10.08
C LEU A 32 10.38 -0.97 -11.60
N TYR A 33 9.33 -1.47 -12.23
CA TYR A 33 9.05 -1.36 -13.65
C TYR A 33 8.10 -0.20 -13.97
N GLY A 34 7.66 0.55 -12.96
CA GLY A 34 6.74 1.66 -13.11
C GLY A 34 5.26 1.24 -13.08
N ASN A 35 4.93 -0.03 -12.85
CA ASN A 35 3.55 -0.48 -12.76
C ASN A 35 2.93 -0.02 -11.45
N ARG A 36 1.65 0.34 -11.50
CA ARG A 36 0.87 0.79 -10.35
C ARG A 36 0.06 -0.37 -9.78
N TRP A 37 0.13 -0.53 -8.48
CA TRP A 37 -0.53 -1.61 -7.75
C TRP A 37 -1.25 -1.06 -6.51
N ASP A 38 -2.43 -1.60 -6.23
CA ASP A 38 -3.16 -1.33 -5.00
C ASP A 38 -2.76 -2.34 -3.92
N LEU A 39 -2.25 -1.83 -2.80
CA LEU A 39 -2.05 -2.60 -1.58
C LEU A 39 -3.28 -2.46 -0.71
N LEU A 40 -4.09 -3.51 -0.64
CA LEU A 40 -5.22 -3.62 0.29
C LEU A 40 -4.77 -4.29 1.59
N GLN A 41 -4.99 -3.61 2.70
CA GLN A 41 -4.97 -4.18 4.03
C GLN A 41 -6.41 -4.31 4.53
N PRO A 42 -6.96 -5.53 4.61
CA PRO A 42 -8.33 -5.75 5.09
C PRO A 42 -8.52 -5.17 6.50
N ALA A 43 -9.68 -4.56 6.74
CA ALA A 43 -10.11 -4.25 8.10
C ALA A 43 -10.36 -5.60 8.79
N THR A 44 -9.53 -5.95 9.76
CA THR A 44 -9.81 -7.11 10.62
C THR A 44 -11.18 -6.89 11.26
N ALA A 45 -12.06 -7.88 11.12
CA ALA A 45 -13.38 -7.91 11.73
C ALA A 45 -13.30 -7.86 13.27
#